data_AF-A0A8F4SKS9-F1
#
_entry.id   AF-A0A8F4SKS9-F1
#
_cell.length_a   1.000
_cell.length_b   1.000
_cell.length_c   1.000
_cell.angle_alpha   90.00
_cell.angle_beta   90.00
_cell.angle_gamma   90.00
#
_symmetry.space_group_name_H-M   'P 1'
#
loop_
_entity.id
_entity.type
_entity.pdbx_description
1 polymer ?
#
loop_
_entity_poly.entity_id
_entity_poly.type
_entity_poly.pdbx_seq_one_letter_code
_entity_poly.pdbx_strand_id
1 'polypeptide(L)'
;MIDKEFKDQLRIEGILSKGFGHIAKFVATDTDLTIEALAIYGYFSSFAGGGDSAFPSRKKILYDLKIGKERYYNHYNLLLKEGYITTERERYYHEQKKKWVLGNNIYTLVSNPKKFEEQALNKDTHKEKSYSRIRNNGMKSLGYGTVPKAVMLDRRLDIQAKGIYVYFCSFAGGGDSAFPKLDNILYHLQISKKTYYKYYNQLVKTNYIEAEQRQINGRLGVNDYYLNENPDEEIAKEIAKKRVKVDIKPILPCSKKQDIQKQDIYNTNRTNTNRTNINSFNINSHSFYQEQENLNTVDENHLEEKELDIREIERLNLNKLKEIIKKDLKEKGTIPYSYTQSNRVMEATIKILTEYDHHMNWYKENKDNGNTDSFYTEALKLFNEALSEMLTTQGNMFLKGSVVTYSKIYDRIVEGIEINENYMSIGSVLDNSITDYREASSQEEIYSPLNYMKSVIWNALLVGDIKMTSDIERTFGNGRTNFY
;
A
#
# COMPACT_ATOMS: atom_id res chain seq x y z
N MET A 1 9.87 44.97 15.42
CA MET A 1 9.58 44.67 14.00
C MET A 1 10.61 43.65 13.58
N ILE A 2 10.35 42.43 13.15
CA ILE A 2 9.15 41.62 12.87
C ILE A 2 9.60 40.20 13.24
N ASP A 3 8.90 39.55 14.19
CA ASP A 3 9.22 38.20 14.64
C ASP A 3 7.92 37.36 14.56
N LYS A 4 7.40 37.26 13.33
CA LYS A 4 6.15 36.56 12.98
C LYS A 4 6.28 35.93 11.59
N GLU A 5 7.31 35.13 11.33
CA GLU A 5 7.47 34.52 10.01
C GLU A 5 7.79 33.03 10.13
N PHE A 6 6.74 32.22 9.92
CA PHE A 6 6.69 30.96 9.15
C PHE A 6 5.73 29.93 9.77
N LYS A 7 5.52 29.96 11.10
CA LYS A 7 4.70 28.95 11.80
C LYS A 7 3.19 29.00 11.52
N ASP A 8 2.67 30.13 11.04
CA ASP A 8 1.23 30.38 10.88
C ASP A 8 0.74 30.46 9.42
N GLN A 9 1.58 30.20 8.42
CA GLN A 9 1.24 30.48 7.01
C GLN A 9 0.50 29.33 6.26
N LEU A 10 0.40 28.13 6.84
CA LEU A 10 -0.36 27.01 6.24
C LEU A 10 -1.49 26.58 7.18
N ARG A 11 -2.59 27.33 7.18
CA ARG A 11 -3.86 26.87 7.78
C ARG A 11 -4.62 26.09 6.72
N ILE A 12 -4.56 24.76 6.81
CA ILE A 12 -5.48 23.91 6.05
C ILE A 12 -6.78 23.87 6.84
N GLU A 13 -7.82 24.53 6.32
CA GLU A 13 -9.16 24.51 6.89
C GLU A 13 -9.98 23.32 6.37
N GLY A 14 -11.14 23.08 6.99
CA GLY A 14 -12.05 22.01 6.56
C GLY A 14 -11.60 20.59 6.88
N ILE A 15 -12.17 19.63 6.17
CA ILE A 15 -12.00 18.19 6.40
C ILE A 15 -10.59 17.67 6.12
N LEU A 16 -9.81 18.41 5.32
CA LEU A 16 -8.42 18.07 4.98
C LEU A 16 -7.41 18.48 6.06
N SER A 17 -7.83 19.28 7.05
CA SER A 17 -6.99 19.77 8.16
C SER A 17 -6.27 18.67 8.96
N LYS A 18 -6.84 17.45 9.00
CA LYS A 18 -6.26 16.28 9.68
C LYS A 18 -5.40 15.40 8.76
N GLY A 19 -5.17 15.84 7.53
CA GLY A 19 -4.56 15.09 6.45
C GLY A 19 -5.57 14.27 5.63
N PHE A 20 -5.10 13.75 4.52
CA PHE A 20 -5.87 12.97 3.57
C PHE A 20 -4.97 11.94 2.89
N GLY A 21 -5.56 10.96 2.20
CA GLY A 21 -4.83 10.12 1.26
C GLY A 21 -5.68 9.75 0.06
N HIS A 22 -5.27 8.74 -0.69
CA HIS A 22 -5.84 8.47 -2.01
C HIS A 22 -6.55 7.11 -2.08
N ILE A 23 -7.75 7.10 -2.67
CA ILE A 23 -8.52 5.88 -2.97
C ILE A 23 -8.63 5.69 -4.48
N ALA A 24 -8.22 4.53 -4.98
CA ALA A 24 -8.39 4.19 -6.38
C ALA A 24 -9.86 3.83 -6.68
N LYS A 25 -10.36 4.29 -7.83
CA LYS A 25 -11.71 3.97 -8.31
C LYS A 25 -11.93 2.47 -8.45
N PHE A 26 -10.89 1.75 -8.85
CA PHE A 26 -10.89 0.29 -8.99
C PHE A 26 -11.38 -0.42 -7.72
N VAL A 27 -10.88 -0.02 -6.54
CA VAL A 27 -11.24 -0.61 -5.24
C VAL A 27 -12.73 -0.40 -4.93
N ALA A 28 -13.25 0.79 -5.26
CA ALA A 28 -14.65 1.14 -5.01
C ALA A 28 -15.63 0.50 -5.99
N THR A 29 -15.14 -0.07 -7.11
CA THR A 29 -15.95 -0.77 -8.12
C THR A 29 -15.93 -2.29 -7.96
N ASP A 30 -15.04 -2.83 -7.13
CA ASP A 30 -14.94 -4.27 -6.90
C ASP A 30 -16.12 -4.77 -6.05
N THR A 31 -16.98 -5.57 -6.67
CA THR A 31 -18.21 -6.09 -6.04
C THR A 31 -17.96 -7.16 -4.97
N ASP A 32 -16.75 -7.73 -4.91
CA ASP A 32 -16.44 -8.73 -3.89
C ASP A 32 -16.04 -8.06 -2.57
N LEU A 33 -15.72 -6.77 -2.60
CA LEU A 33 -15.50 -5.99 -1.40
C LEU A 33 -16.84 -5.50 -0.83
N THR A 34 -17.02 -5.71 0.47
CA THR A 34 -18.16 -5.13 1.17
C THR A 34 -17.96 -3.63 1.37
N ILE A 35 -19.05 -2.89 1.56
CA ILE A 35 -18.99 -1.47 1.91
C ILE A 35 -18.17 -1.17 3.17
N GLU A 36 -18.10 -2.13 4.10
CA GLU A 36 -17.34 -2.00 5.35
C GLU A 36 -15.85 -2.28 5.12
N ALA A 37 -15.52 -3.24 4.25
CA ALA A 37 -14.15 -3.43 3.79
C ALA A 37 -13.65 -2.19 3.04
N LEU A 38 -14.48 -1.60 2.16
CA LEU A 38 -14.18 -0.34 1.48
C LEU A 38 -13.94 0.81 2.47
N ALA A 39 -14.75 0.90 3.53
CA ALA A 39 -14.56 1.90 4.58
C ALA A 39 -13.25 1.70 5.36
N ILE A 40 -12.88 0.46 5.68
CA ILE A 40 -11.60 0.12 6.34
C ILE A 40 -10.42 0.47 5.41
N TYR A 41 -10.52 0.12 4.13
CA TYR A 41 -9.49 0.47 3.14
C TYR A 41 -9.36 1.99 2.99
N GLY A 42 -10.46 2.73 2.93
CA GLY A 42 -10.48 4.20 2.92
C GLY A 42 -9.91 4.81 4.20
N TYR A 43 -10.13 4.18 5.36
CA TYR A 43 -9.50 4.57 6.61
C TYR A 43 -7.97 4.44 6.50
N PHE A 44 -7.44 3.28 6.10
CA PHE A 44 -5.99 3.11 5.89
C PHE A 44 -5.44 4.10 4.86
N SER A 45 -6.14 4.29 3.74
CA SER A 45 -5.80 5.28 2.71
C SER A 45 -5.65 6.68 3.30
N SER A 46 -6.59 7.12 4.13
CA SER A 46 -6.52 8.44 4.77
C SER A 46 -5.35 8.60 5.76
N PHE A 47 -4.85 7.49 6.33
CA PHE A 47 -3.70 7.47 7.22
C PHE A 47 -2.37 7.36 6.50
N ALA A 48 -2.34 6.70 5.34
CA ALA A 48 -1.14 6.55 4.52
C ALA A 48 -0.66 7.86 3.88
N GLY A 49 -1.55 8.85 3.76
CA GLY A 49 -1.16 10.12 3.18
C GLY A 49 -0.92 10.01 1.68
N GLY A 50 0.19 10.61 1.21
CA GLY A 50 0.71 10.39 -0.14
C GLY A 50 1.45 9.06 -0.33
N GLY A 51 1.72 8.32 0.76
CA GLY A 51 2.39 7.01 0.72
C GLY A 51 1.41 5.83 0.59
N ASP A 52 1.90 4.66 0.96
CA ASP A 52 1.20 3.37 0.92
C ASP A 52 1.04 2.71 2.29
N SER A 53 1.83 3.09 3.30
CA SER A 53 1.78 2.50 4.64
C SER A 53 1.00 3.35 5.66
N ALA A 54 0.17 2.71 6.47
CA ALA A 54 -0.57 3.29 7.57
C ALA A 54 -0.27 2.56 8.89
N PHE A 55 -0.18 3.31 9.99
CA PHE A 55 0.22 2.79 11.32
C PHE A 55 -0.83 2.97 12.45
N PRO A 56 -2.16 2.99 12.20
CA PRO A 56 -3.13 3.15 13.28
C PRO A 56 -3.19 1.90 14.18
N SER A 57 -3.20 2.08 15.49
CA SER A 57 -3.38 0.95 16.41
C SER A 57 -4.78 0.32 16.25
N ARG A 58 -4.90 -1.00 16.44
CA ARG A 58 -6.20 -1.69 16.38
C ARG A 58 -7.26 -1.02 17.27
N LYS A 59 -6.90 -0.64 18.50
CA LYS A 59 -7.82 0.03 19.43
C LYS A 59 -8.36 1.33 18.81
N LYS A 60 -7.50 2.09 18.13
CA LYS A 60 -7.88 3.32 17.45
C LYS A 60 -8.80 3.06 16.25
N ILE A 61 -8.48 2.07 15.42
CA ILE A 61 -9.32 1.69 14.27
C ILE A 61 -10.76 1.34 14.73
N LEU A 62 -10.88 0.45 15.71
CA LEU A 62 -12.19 0.03 16.24
C LEU A 62 -12.98 1.21 16.83
N TYR A 63 -12.29 2.11 17.54
CA TYR A 63 -12.90 3.29 18.15
C TYR A 63 -13.41 4.31 17.12
N ASP A 64 -12.59 4.63 16.12
CA ASP A 64 -12.90 5.65 15.10
C ASP A 64 -13.98 5.15 14.12
N LEU A 65 -13.92 3.88 13.72
CA LEU A 65 -14.88 3.27 12.80
C LEU A 65 -16.15 2.76 13.49
N LYS A 66 -16.22 2.80 14.83
CA LYS A 66 -17.35 2.27 15.63
C LYS A 66 -17.75 0.85 15.23
N ILE A 67 -16.75 -0.01 15.07
CA ILE A 67 -16.93 -1.40 14.64
C ILE A 67 -16.45 -2.36 15.74
N GLY A 68 -17.18 -3.47 15.91
CA GLY A 68 -16.78 -4.54 16.82
C GLY A 68 -15.56 -5.30 16.31
N LYS A 69 -14.77 -5.87 17.23
CA LYS A 69 -13.52 -6.59 16.93
C LYS A 69 -13.73 -7.68 15.87
N GLU A 70 -14.73 -8.54 16.06
CA GLU A 70 -15.00 -9.67 15.17
C GLU A 70 -15.38 -9.20 13.76
N ARG A 71 -16.35 -8.28 13.67
CA ARG A 71 -16.79 -7.68 12.39
C ARG A 71 -15.65 -6.98 11.66
N TYR A 72 -14.77 -6.29 12.38
CA TYR A 72 -13.58 -5.68 11.81
C TYR A 72 -12.67 -6.74 11.16
N TYR A 73 -12.34 -7.81 11.88
CA TYR A 73 -11.46 -8.87 11.34
C TYR A 73 -12.08 -9.60 10.15
N ASN A 74 -13.39 -9.79 10.11
CA ASN A 74 -14.07 -10.38 8.94
C ASN A 74 -13.80 -9.57 7.66
N HIS A 75 -13.98 -8.25 7.70
CA HIS A 75 -13.77 -7.39 6.53
C HIS A 75 -12.29 -7.07 6.27
N TYR A 76 -11.47 -7.00 7.32
CA TYR A 76 -10.02 -6.84 7.21
C TYR A 76 -9.37 -8.07 6.55
N ASN A 77 -9.77 -9.29 6.95
CA ASN A 77 -9.27 -10.53 6.34
C ASN A 77 -9.71 -10.66 4.88
N LEU A 78 -10.88 -10.14 4.52
CA LEU A 78 -11.31 -10.05 3.13
C LEU A 78 -10.33 -9.18 2.30
N LEU A 79 -9.93 -8.01 2.81
CA LEU A 79 -8.94 -7.16 2.14
C LEU A 79 -7.57 -7.84 1.98
N LEU A 80 -7.12 -8.60 2.99
CA LEU A 80 -5.89 -9.41 2.91
C LEU A 80 -6.01 -10.50 1.84
N LYS A 81 -7.11 -11.26 1.85
CA LYS A 81 -7.35 -12.38 0.94
C LYS A 81 -7.34 -11.94 -0.53
N GLU A 82 -8.05 -10.85 -0.82
CA GLU A 82 -8.15 -10.25 -2.16
C GLU A 82 -6.88 -9.48 -2.56
N GLY A 83 -5.92 -9.31 -1.63
CA GLY A 83 -4.61 -8.71 -1.92
C GLY A 83 -4.62 -7.18 -2.00
N TYR A 84 -5.59 -6.50 -1.39
CA TYR A 84 -5.65 -5.04 -1.36
C TYR A 84 -4.72 -4.44 -0.29
N ILE A 85 -4.45 -5.19 0.77
CA ILE A 85 -3.56 -4.76 1.85
C ILE A 85 -2.60 -5.89 2.22
N THR A 86 -1.43 -5.54 2.74
CA THR A 86 -0.57 -6.43 3.52
C THR A 86 -0.45 -5.89 4.93
N THR A 87 -0.05 -6.75 5.88
CA THR A 87 0.15 -6.32 7.26
C THR A 87 1.38 -6.95 7.86
N GLU A 88 2.25 -6.08 8.36
CA GLU A 88 3.46 -6.43 9.09
C GLU A 88 3.34 -5.89 10.50
N ARG A 89 4.16 -6.40 11.41
CA ARG A 89 4.15 -5.96 12.81
C ARG A 89 5.55 -5.49 13.16
N GLU A 90 5.64 -4.20 13.51
CA GLU A 90 6.89 -3.60 13.91
C GLU A 90 7.47 -4.36 15.11
N ARG A 91 8.79 -4.54 15.12
CA ARG A 91 9.53 -5.08 16.26
C ARG A 91 10.59 -4.06 16.62
N TYR A 92 10.62 -3.64 17.88
CA TYR A 92 11.66 -2.75 18.38
C TYR A 92 12.29 -3.34 19.63
N TYR A 93 13.57 -3.05 19.83
CA TYR A 93 14.29 -3.49 21.01
C TYR A 93 13.99 -2.55 22.18
N HIS A 94 13.41 -3.08 23.25
CA HIS A 94 13.11 -2.29 24.43
C HIS A 94 14.31 -2.29 25.38
N GLU A 95 15.14 -1.22 25.33
CA GLU A 95 16.41 -1.13 26.06
C GLU A 95 16.30 -1.50 27.55
N GLN A 96 15.30 -0.94 28.26
CA GLN A 96 15.11 -1.19 29.69
C GLN A 96 14.72 -2.63 30.02
N LYS A 97 14.03 -3.32 29.11
CA LYS A 97 13.55 -4.70 29.30
C LYS A 97 14.48 -5.72 28.64
N LYS A 98 15.55 -5.25 27.97
CA LYS A 98 16.51 -6.04 27.20
C LYS A 98 15.87 -7.09 26.30
N LYS A 99 14.72 -6.77 25.69
CA LYS A 99 13.96 -7.72 24.87
C LYS A 99 13.28 -7.06 23.68
N TRP A 100 13.08 -7.85 22.62
CA TRP A 100 12.25 -7.46 21.49
C TRP A 100 10.79 -7.35 21.92
N VAL A 101 10.20 -6.19 21.67
CA VAL A 101 8.79 -5.93 21.93
C VAL A 101 8.11 -5.68 20.60
N LEU A 102 6.91 -6.25 20.47
CA LEU A 102 6.07 -6.07 19.31
C LEU A 102 5.42 -4.68 19.38
N GLY A 103 5.68 -3.87 18.36
CA GLY A 103 5.11 -2.55 18.12
C GLY A 103 3.76 -2.59 17.43
N ASN A 104 3.45 -1.49 16.74
CA ASN A 104 2.18 -1.35 16.03
C ASN A 104 2.16 -2.19 14.75
N ASN A 105 0.96 -2.49 14.28
CA ASN A 105 0.79 -3.07 12.95
C ASN A 105 1.02 -1.99 11.89
N ILE A 106 1.74 -2.37 10.84
CA ILE A 106 1.98 -1.60 9.63
C ILE A 106 1.05 -2.17 8.56
N TYR A 107 0.13 -1.35 8.08
CA TYR A 107 -0.82 -1.73 7.03
C TYR A 107 -0.36 -1.10 5.72
N THR A 108 0.04 -1.90 4.74
CA THR A 108 0.53 -1.40 3.45
C THR A 108 -0.53 -1.62 2.36
N LEU A 109 -0.85 -0.57 1.61
CA LEU A 109 -1.82 -0.55 0.52
C LEU A 109 -1.14 -1.08 -0.75
N VAL A 110 -1.66 -2.19 -1.27
CA VAL A 110 -1.08 -2.83 -2.45
C VAL A 110 -1.54 -2.09 -3.70
N SER A 111 -0.58 -1.72 -4.57
CA SER A 111 -0.87 -0.95 -5.79
C SER A 111 -1.49 -1.80 -6.91
N ASN A 112 -1.18 -3.10 -6.95
CA ASN A 112 -1.66 -4.06 -7.94
C ASN A 112 -2.27 -5.27 -7.21
N PRO A 113 -3.55 -5.22 -6.80
CA PRO A 113 -4.21 -6.38 -6.21
C PRO A 113 -4.43 -7.48 -7.27
N LYS A 114 -4.63 -8.73 -6.84
CA LYS A 114 -4.71 -9.92 -7.72
C LYS A 114 -5.62 -9.72 -8.93
N LYS A 115 -6.85 -9.23 -8.70
CA LYS A 115 -7.81 -8.98 -9.78
C LYS A 115 -7.39 -7.89 -10.76
N PHE A 116 -6.63 -6.91 -10.30
CA PHE A 116 -6.12 -5.86 -11.18
C PHE A 116 -5.07 -6.46 -12.13
N GLU A 117 -4.20 -7.31 -11.62
CA GLU A 117 -3.22 -8.04 -12.43
C GLU A 117 -3.91 -8.98 -13.43
N GLU A 118 -4.90 -9.76 -12.99
CA GLU A 118 -5.70 -10.63 -13.87
C GLU A 118 -6.41 -9.84 -14.99
N GLN A 119 -6.97 -8.67 -14.69
CA GLN A 119 -7.60 -7.81 -15.71
C GLN A 119 -6.56 -7.22 -16.69
N ALA A 120 -5.34 -6.94 -16.22
CA ALA A 120 -4.25 -6.45 -17.06
C ALA A 120 -3.74 -7.54 -18.03
N LEU A 121 -3.70 -8.81 -17.61
CA LEU A 121 -3.32 -9.93 -18.48
C LEU A 121 -4.33 -10.21 -19.60
N ASN A 122 -5.62 -9.93 -19.37
CA ASN A 122 -6.70 -10.27 -20.29
C ASN A 122 -7.01 -9.20 -21.36
N LYS A 123 -6.33 -8.05 -21.35
CA LYS A 123 -6.56 -6.96 -22.32
C LYS A 123 -5.50 -6.97 -23.44
N ASP A 124 -5.95 -7.03 -24.69
CA ASP A 124 -5.08 -6.91 -25.88
C ASP A 124 -4.25 -5.62 -25.86
N THR A 125 -2.93 -5.80 -25.87
CA THR A 125 -1.90 -4.84 -25.45
C THR A 125 -1.68 -3.66 -26.42
N HIS A 126 -2.53 -3.48 -27.43
CA HIS A 126 -2.30 -2.53 -28.53
C HIS A 126 -3.12 -1.22 -28.45
N LYS A 127 -4.20 -1.13 -27.66
CA LYS A 127 -5.05 0.10 -27.63
C LYS A 127 -4.81 1.03 -26.44
N GLU A 128 -4.21 0.59 -25.33
CA GLU A 128 -4.05 1.41 -24.10
C GLU A 128 -2.62 1.96 -23.88
N LYS A 129 -1.60 1.51 -24.63
CA LYS A 129 -0.20 1.96 -24.45
C LYS A 129 0.04 3.46 -24.66
N SER A 130 -0.88 4.17 -25.30
CA SER A 130 -0.77 5.62 -25.53
C SER A 130 -1.14 6.48 -24.31
N TYR A 131 -1.84 5.93 -23.31
CA TYR A 131 -2.23 6.68 -22.09
C TYR A 131 -1.31 6.42 -20.88
N SER A 132 -0.49 5.36 -20.93
CA SER A 132 0.31 4.90 -19.78
C SER A 132 1.65 5.60 -19.58
N ARG A 133 1.99 6.63 -20.37
CA ARG A 133 3.37 7.16 -20.34
C ARG A 133 3.68 8.17 -19.24
N ILE A 134 2.71 8.78 -18.54
CA ILE A 134 3.06 9.92 -17.65
C ILE A 134 2.34 10.02 -16.27
N ARG A 135 1.28 9.28 -15.90
CA ARG A 135 0.40 9.82 -14.83
C ARG A 135 -0.01 9.06 -13.56
N ASN A 136 0.41 7.83 -13.28
CA ASN A 136 0.37 7.14 -11.95
C ASN A 136 0.54 5.63 -12.19
N ASN A 137 1.17 4.90 -11.27
CA ASN A 137 1.34 3.44 -11.40
C ASN A 137 0.19 2.65 -10.72
N GLY A 138 0.02 1.40 -11.14
CA GLY A 138 -0.97 0.45 -10.62
C GLY A 138 -2.42 0.89 -10.72
N MET A 139 -3.30 0.41 -9.83
CA MET A 139 -4.74 0.63 -9.95
C MET A 139 -5.18 2.10 -9.89
N LYS A 140 -4.33 3.00 -9.37
CA LYS A 140 -4.57 4.46 -9.40
C LYS A 140 -4.51 5.05 -10.81
N SER A 141 -3.87 4.37 -11.77
CA SER A 141 -3.85 4.75 -13.19
C SER A 141 -5.26 4.79 -13.81
N LEU A 142 -6.21 4.01 -13.28
CA LEU A 142 -7.62 3.99 -13.70
C LEU A 142 -8.46 5.12 -13.08
N GLY A 143 -7.81 6.04 -12.36
CA GLY A 143 -8.44 7.13 -11.63
C GLY A 143 -8.49 6.87 -10.13
N TYR A 144 -8.33 7.94 -9.37
CA TYR A 144 -8.33 7.95 -7.92
C TYR A 144 -8.91 9.28 -7.43
N GLY A 145 -9.33 9.32 -6.17
CA GLY A 145 -9.68 10.58 -5.51
C GLY A 145 -9.19 10.63 -4.07
N THR A 146 -9.54 11.72 -3.40
CA THR A 146 -8.99 12.07 -2.09
C THR A 146 -9.93 11.65 -0.95
N VAL A 147 -9.42 10.93 0.05
CA VAL A 147 -10.14 10.56 1.27
C VAL A 147 -9.62 11.38 2.45
N PRO A 148 -10.42 12.33 2.97
CA PRO A 148 -10.08 13.12 4.14
C PRO A 148 -10.09 12.28 5.43
N LYS A 149 -9.02 12.40 6.21
CA LYS A 149 -8.89 11.69 7.49
C LYS A 149 -9.94 12.16 8.51
N ALA A 150 -10.34 13.43 8.49
CA ALA A 150 -11.35 13.94 9.42
C ALA A 150 -12.68 13.18 9.33
N VAL A 151 -13.13 12.85 8.11
CA VAL A 151 -14.38 12.10 7.88
C VAL A 151 -14.25 10.67 8.40
N MET A 152 -13.08 10.05 8.21
CA MET A 152 -12.78 8.72 8.72
C MET A 152 -12.70 8.67 10.26
N LEU A 153 -12.37 9.79 10.90
CA LEU A 153 -12.34 9.93 12.36
C LEU A 153 -13.69 10.33 12.99
N ASP A 154 -14.65 10.83 12.21
CA ASP A 154 -15.91 11.35 12.75
C ASP A 154 -16.82 10.23 13.25
N ARG A 155 -17.04 10.17 14.57
CA ARG A 155 -17.84 9.12 15.23
C ARG A 155 -19.35 9.33 15.13
N ARG A 156 -19.81 10.47 14.58
CA ARG A 156 -21.23 10.67 14.22
C ARG A 156 -21.65 9.77 13.06
N LEU A 157 -20.69 9.35 12.22
CA LEU A 157 -20.90 8.47 11.08
C LEU A 157 -20.65 7.01 11.44
N ASP A 158 -21.56 6.14 11.01
CA ASP A 158 -21.33 4.70 11.06
C ASP A 158 -20.39 4.27 9.92
N ILE A 159 -19.73 3.11 10.07
CA ILE A 159 -18.78 2.59 9.09
C ILE A 159 -19.38 2.49 7.67
N GLN A 160 -20.65 2.13 7.55
CA GLN A 160 -21.32 2.04 6.25
C GLN A 160 -21.50 3.42 5.60
N ALA A 161 -21.77 4.48 6.39
CA ALA A 161 -21.80 5.84 5.88
C ALA A 161 -20.41 6.30 5.42
N LYS A 162 -19.37 5.96 6.18
CA LYS A 162 -17.97 6.20 5.76
C LYS A 162 -17.65 5.46 4.46
N GLY A 163 -18.12 4.23 4.28
CA GLY A 163 -17.96 3.47 3.03
C GLY A 163 -18.64 4.12 1.83
N ILE A 164 -19.88 4.63 1.99
CA ILE A 164 -20.55 5.42 0.94
C ILE A 164 -19.74 6.67 0.60
N TYR A 165 -19.22 7.37 1.61
CA TYR A 165 -18.41 8.57 1.41
C TYR A 165 -17.11 8.26 0.65
N VAL A 166 -16.40 7.20 1.02
CA VAL A 166 -15.18 6.71 0.34
C VAL A 166 -15.47 6.37 -1.13
N TYR A 167 -16.62 5.74 -1.40
CA TYR A 167 -17.07 5.50 -2.77
C TYR A 167 -17.14 6.81 -3.56
N PHE A 168 -17.86 7.83 -3.07
CA PHE A 168 -17.94 9.11 -3.77
C PHE A 168 -16.57 9.79 -3.95
N CYS A 169 -15.69 9.73 -2.95
CA CYS A 169 -14.32 10.22 -3.06
C CYS A 169 -13.59 9.60 -4.27
N SER A 170 -13.73 8.29 -4.47
CA SER A 170 -13.08 7.59 -5.59
C SER A 170 -13.58 8.00 -6.99
N PHE A 171 -14.79 8.55 -7.07
CA PHE A 171 -15.40 9.05 -8.31
C PHE A 171 -15.23 10.55 -8.51
N ALA A 172 -14.90 11.30 -7.45
CA ALA A 172 -14.71 12.75 -7.53
C ALA A 172 -13.39 13.15 -8.23
N GLY A 173 -12.43 12.23 -8.32
CA GLY A 173 -11.15 12.50 -8.93
C GLY A 173 -10.33 13.50 -8.10
N GLY A 174 -9.74 14.48 -8.78
CA GLY A 174 -9.10 15.63 -8.12
C GLY A 174 -10.07 16.76 -7.74
N GLY A 175 -11.37 16.60 -7.99
CA GLY A 175 -12.39 17.59 -7.63
C GLY A 175 -13.18 17.20 -6.38
N ASP A 176 -14.27 17.92 -6.16
CA ASP A 176 -15.18 17.78 -5.02
C ASP A 176 -16.53 17.14 -5.41
N SER A 177 -16.75 16.81 -6.68
CA SER A 177 -18.05 16.35 -7.18
C SER A 177 -17.97 15.01 -7.89
N ALA A 178 -18.95 14.15 -7.62
CA ALA A 178 -19.09 12.83 -8.23
C ALA A 178 -20.51 12.66 -8.80
N PHE A 179 -20.64 11.98 -9.94
CA PHE A 179 -21.92 11.79 -10.63
C PHE A 179 -22.26 10.32 -10.98
N PRO A 180 -22.03 9.34 -10.08
CA PRO A 180 -22.44 7.97 -10.32
C PRO A 180 -23.97 7.84 -10.29
N LYS A 181 -24.54 7.03 -11.18
CA LYS A 181 -25.97 6.68 -11.14
C LYS A 181 -26.26 5.82 -9.92
N LEU A 182 -27.44 5.99 -9.31
CA LEU A 182 -27.84 5.21 -8.13
C LEU A 182 -27.70 3.70 -8.36
N ASP A 183 -28.12 3.19 -9.52
CA ASP A 183 -28.01 1.76 -9.82
C ASP A 183 -26.56 1.26 -9.82
N ASN A 184 -25.61 2.08 -10.30
CA ASN A 184 -24.17 1.75 -10.24
C ASN A 184 -23.66 1.79 -8.80
N ILE A 185 -24.13 2.74 -7.97
CA ILE A 185 -23.77 2.81 -6.56
C ILE A 185 -24.22 1.52 -5.85
N LEU A 186 -25.49 1.13 -6.03
CA LEU A 186 -26.05 -0.06 -5.40
C LEU A 186 -25.38 -1.34 -5.89
N TYR A 187 -25.04 -1.41 -7.18
CA TYR A 187 -24.32 -2.53 -7.77
C TYR A 187 -22.90 -2.65 -7.21
N HIS A 188 -22.08 -1.58 -7.23
CA HIS A 188 -20.72 -1.69 -6.73
C HIS A 188 -20.66 -1.95 -5.22
N LEU A 189 -21.52 -1.28 -4.43
CA LEU A 189 -21.51 -1.42 -2.98
C LEU A 189 -22.23 -2.67 -2.46
N GLN A 190 -22.93 -3.41 -3.33
CA GLN A 190 -23.72 -4.61 -3.00
C GLN A 190 -24.68 -4.39 -1.82
N ILE A 191 -25.38 -3.26 -1.81
CA ILE A 191 -26.36 -2.90 -0.76
C ILE A 191 -27.74 -2.59 -1.32
N SER A 192 -28.76 -2.80 -0.48
CA SER A 192 -30.13 -2.41 -0.84
C SER A 192 -30.29 -0.88 -0.87
N LYS A 193 -31.23 -0.41 -1.68
CA LYS A 193 -31.64 1.02 -1.75
C LYS A 193 -32.02 1.57 -0.37
N LYS A 194 -32.69 0.77 0.47
CA LYS A 194 -33.06 1.15 1.85
C LYS A 194 -31.82 1.37 2.72
N THR A 195 -30.86 0.45 2.64
CA THR A 195 -29.57 0.55 3.36
C THR A 195 -28.78 1.76 2.90
N TYR A 196 -28.70 2.00 1.59
CA TYR A 196 -28.04 3.17 1.02
C TYR A 196 -28.60 4.48 1.61
N TYR A 197 -29.90 4.72 1.51
CA TYR A 197 -30.47 5.98 2.01
C TYR A 197 -30.36 6.13 3.53
N LYS A 198 -30.41 5.03 4.29
CA LYS A 198 -30.20 5.08 5.75
C LYS A 198 -28.85 5.73 6.11
N TYR A 199 -27.77 5.29 5.46
CA TYR A 199 -26.41 5.76 5.76
C TYR A 199 -26.03 7.01 4.98
N TYR A 200 -26.49 7.15 3.74
CA TYR A 200 -26.34 8.38 2.95
C TYR A 200 -26.96 9.59 3.68
N ASN A 201 -28.13 9.42 4.30
CA ASN A 201 -28.76 10.47 5.08
C ASN A 201 -27.95 10.89 6.31
N GLN A 202 -27.03 10.04 6.83
CA GLN A 202 -26.10 10.48 7.88
C GLN A 202 -25.14 11.53 7.32
N LEU A 203 -24.60 11.31 6.13
CA LEU A 203 -23.69 12.24 5.43
C LEU A 203 -24.38 13.55 5.10
N VAL A 204 -25.64 13.51 4.65
CA VAL A 204 -26.43 14.73 4.37
C VAL A 204 -26.69 15.51 5.65
N LYS A 205 -27.09 14.85 6.74
CA LYS A 205 -27.37 15.51 8.03
C LYS A 205 -26.14 16.17 8.65
N THR A 206 -24.97 15.58 8.43
CA THR A 206 -23.68 16.10 8.89
C THR A 206 -23.03 17.05 7.89
N ASN A 207 -23.74 17.37 6.79
CA ASN A 207 -23.29 18.26 5.73
C ASN A 207 -21.99 17.82 5.04
N TYR A 208 -21.67 16.52 5.03
CA TYR A 208 -20.52 15.99 4.28
C TYR A 208 -20.83 15.81 2.79
N ILE A 209 -22.09 15.60 2.43
CA ILE A 209 -22.52 15.46 1.04
C ILE A 209 -23.79 16.26 0.79
N GLU A 210 -23.78 17.03 -0.29
CA GLU A 210 -24.96 17.59 -0.93
C GLU A 210 -25.21 16.91 -2.28
N ALA A 211 -26.47 16.77 -2.67
CA ALA A 211 -26.83 16.34 -4.02
C ALA A 211 -27.72 17.36 -4.71
N GLU A 212 -27.41 17.64 -5.97
CA GLU A 212 -28.19 18.43 -6.91
C GLU A 212 -28.62 17.57 -8.08
N GLN A 213 -29.87 17.71 -8.52
CA GLN A 213 -30.38 16.98 -9.66
C GLN A 213 -30.12 17.77 -10.94
N ARG A 214 -29.31 17.24 -11.86
CA ARG A 214 -29.11 17.89 -13.16
C ARG A 214 -30.44 17.96 -13.91
N GLN A 215 -30.68 19.08 -14.58
CA GLN A 215 -31.72 19.18 -15.59
C GLN A 215 -31.07 19.24 -16.96
N ILE A 216 -31.36 18.28 -17.82
CA ILE A 216 -30.87 18.23 -19.20
C ILE A 216 -32.10 18.39 -20.10
N ASN A 217 -32.17 19.51 -20.82
CA ASN A 217 -33.28 19.82 -21.74
C ASN A 217 -34.67 19.69 -21.09
N GLY A 218 -34.81 20.16 -19.84
CA GLY A 218 -36.07 20.09 -19.08
C GLY A 218 -36.44 18.70 -18.55
N ARG A 219 -35.59 17.68 -18.76
CA ARG A 219 -35.74 16.35 -18.15
C ARG A 219 -34.79 16.20 -16.98
N LEU A 220 -35.27 15.51 -15.94
CA LEU A 220 -34.46 15.17 -14.78
C LEU A 220 -33.36 14.18 -15.18
N GLY A 221 -32.10 14.60 -15.00
CA GLY A 221 -30.90 13.83 -15.29
C GLY A 221 -30.34 13.09 -14.08
N VAL A 222 -29.05 12.77 -14.13
CA VAL A 222 -28.30 12.16 -13.01
C VAL A 222 -28.04 13.22 -11.93
N ASN A 223 -27.86 12.77 -10.69
CA ASN A 223 -27.50 13.66 -9.59
C ASN A 223 -25.99 13.93 -9.56
N ASP A 224 -25.64 15.17 -9.28
CA ASP A 224 -24.30 15.58 -8.87
C ASP A 224 -24.22 15.54 -7.36
N TYR A 225 -23.24 14.82 -6.84
CA TYR A 225 -22.96 14.71 -5.42
C TYR A 225 -21.70 15.52 -5.10
N TYR A 226 -21.85 16.58 -4.31
CA TYR A 226 -20.77 17.45 -3.88
C TYR A 226 -20.28 17.05 -2.48
N LEU A 227 -18.96 16.91 -2.33
CA LEU A 227 -18.25 16.58 -1.11
C LEU A 227 -17.84 17.87 -0.41
N ASN A 228 -18.56 18.25 0.65
CA ASN A 228 -18.38 19.54 1.28
C ASN A 228 -17.11 19.58 2.14
N GLU A 229 -16.21 20.50 1.82
CA GLU A 229 -14.93 20.67 2.54
C GLU A 229 -15.12 21.22 3.96
N ASN A 230 -16.17 22.01 4.19
CA ASN A 230 -16.48 22.66 5.46
C ASN A 230 -17.87 22.22 5.97
N PRO A 231 -17.99 20.98 6.50
CA PRO A 231 -19.26 20.43 6.95
C PRO A 231 -19.76 21.14 8.21
N ASP A 232 -20.93 21.75 8.12
CA ASP A 232 -21.66 22.35 9.23
C ASP A 232 -23.08 21.80 9.32
N GLU A 233 -23.44 21.22 10.47
CA GLU A 233 -24.77 20.66 10.73
C GLU A 233 -25.88 21.72 10.69
N GLU A 234 -25.61 22.98 11.06
CA GLU A 234 -26.60 24.05 10.98
C GLU A 234 -26.92 24.39 9.53
N ILE A 235 -25.91 24.43 8.66
CA ILE A 235 -26.10 24.57 7.21
C ILE A 235 -26.92 23.40 6.66
N ALA A 236 -26.66 22.15 7.07
CA ALA A 236 -27.49 21.01 6.67
C ALA A 236 -28.95 21.14 7.11
N LYS A 237 -29.21 21.65 8.34
CA LYS A 237 -30.57 21.93 8.82
C LYS A 237 -31.24 23.02 7.99
N GLU A 238 -30.52 24.07 7.60
CA GLU A 238 -31.03 25.12 6.73
C GLU A 238 -31.36 24.62 5.33
N ILE A 239 -30.47 23.83 4.71
CA ILE A 239 -30.71 23.19 3.40
C ILE A 239 -31.95 22.29 3.48
N ALA A 240 -32.07 21.49 4.55
CA ALA A 240 -33.24 20.66 4.78
C ALA A 240 -34.53 21.49 4.92
N LYS A 241 -34.50 22.61 5.66
CA LYS A 241 -35.63 23.54 5.77
C LYS A 241 -36.00 24.18 4.43
N LYS A 242 -35.01 24.57 3.61
CA LYS A 242 -35.23 25.13 2.26
C LYS A 242 -35.91 24.11 1.34
N ARG A 243 -35.45 22.86 1.35
CA ARG A 243 -36.05 21.76 0.57
C ARG A 243 -37.48 21.43 0.99
N VAL A 244 -37.86 21.69 2.25
CA VAL A 244 -39.24 21.53 2.74
C VAL A 244 -40.13 22.75 2.41
N LYS A 245 -39.55 23.95 2.25
CA LYS A 245 -40.27 25.19 1.92
C LYS A 245 -40.52 25.41 0.44
N VAL A 246 -39.75 24.79 -0.44
CA VAL A 246 -40.21 24.50 -1.81
C VAL A 246 -41.27 23.40 -1.64
N ASP A 247 -42.50 23.59 -2.11
CA ASP A 247 -43.56 22.58 -2.05
C ASP A 247 -43.13 21.31 -2.79
N ILE A 248 -42.35 20.47 -2.12
CA ILE A 248 -41.93 19.15 -2.57
C ILE A 248 -42.75 18.18 -1.73
N LYS A 249 -43.81 17.66 -2.36
CA LYS A 249 -44.50 16.46 -1.87
C LYS A 249 -43.41 15.43 -1.51
N PRO A 250 -43.43 14.85 -0.29
CA PRO A 250 -42.45 13.85 0.09
C PRO A 250 -42.39 12.78 -1.00
N ILE A 251 -41.20 12.51 -1.55
CA ILE A 251 -41.01 11.41 -2.50
C ILE A 251 -41.11 10.10 -1.72
N LEU A 252 -42.36 9.75 -1.40
CA LEU A 252 -42.80 8.38 -1.20
C LEU A 252 -42.72 7.66 -2.55
N PRO A 253 -42.31 6.38 -2.59
CA PRO A 253 -42.33 5.60 -3.81
C PRO A 253 -43.76 5.57 -4.36
N CYS A 254 -43.92 5.98 -5.62
CA CYS A 254 -45.22 6.03 -6.27
C CYS A 254 -45.84 4.63 -6.30
N SER A 255 -47.07 4.55 -5.80
CA SER A 255 -47.97 3.41 -5.76
C SER A 255 -48.30 2.88 -7.17
N LYS A 256 -48.27 1.56 -7.35
CA LYS A 256 -48.91 0.87 -8.47
C LYS A 256 -50.38 1.28 -8.59
N LYS A 257 -50.82 1.78 -9.75
CA LYS A 257 -52.17 1.59 -10.33
C LYS A 257 -52.12 1.64 -11.86
N GLN A 258 -53.17 1.05 -12.44
CA GLN A 258 -53.31 0.39 -13.74
C GLN A 258 -53.89 1.29 -14.86
N ASP A 259 -53.84 0.70 -16.06
CA ASP A 259 -54.58 0.93 -17.32
C ASP A 259 -54.10 2.09 -18.21
N ILE A 260 -53.82 1.90 -19.51
CA ILE A 260 -54.72 1.39 -20.55
C ILE A 260 -54.01 0.63 -21.70
N GLN A 261 -54.62 -0.51 -22.04
CA GLN A 261 -54.83 -1.24 -23.32
C GLN A 261 -53.70 -1.95 -24.13
N LYS A 262 -53.92 -3.28 -24.16
CA LYS A 262 -53.57 -4.37 -25.07
C LYS A 262 -53.29 -4.02 -26.55
N GLN A 263 -52.31 -4.73 -27.11
CA GLN A 263 -52.48 -5.54 -28.33
C GLN A 263 -51.59 -6.81 -28.29
N ASP A 264 -52.27 -7.95 -28.23
CA ASP A 264 -52.07 -9.29 -28.81
C ASP A 264 -50.69 -9.99 -28.93
N ILE A 265 -50.55 -11.05 -28.11
CA ILE A 265 -50.29 -12.47 -28.44
C ILE A 265 -49.17 -12.77 -29.46
N TYR A 266 -48.08 -13.43 -28.99
CA TYR A 266 -47.88 -14.86 -29.25
C TYR A 266 -47.20 -15.56 -28.07
N ASN A 267 -47.73 -16.74 -27.78
CA ASN A 267 -47.49 -17.60 -26.64
C ASN A 267 -46.65 -18.79 -27.11
N THR A 268 -45.53 -19.07 -26.46
CA THR A 268 -44.97 -20.44 -26.43
C THR A 268 -44.30 -20.71 -25.07
N ASN A 269 -45.04 -21.47 -24.27
CA ASN A 269 -44.61 -22.59 -23.43
C ASN A 269 -43.69 -22.35 -22.21
N ARG A 270 -44.38 -22.25 -21.06
CA ARG A 270 -44.21 -23.04 -19.82
C ARG A 270 -42.94 -23.90 -19.70
N THR A 271 -42.21 -23.68 -18.60
CA THR A 271 -42.17 -24.65 -17.49
C THR A 271 -42.17 -23.92 -16.14
N ASN A 272 -43.13 -24.31 -15.29
CA ASN A 272 -43.16 -24.03 -13.86
C ASN A 272 -42.12 -24.90 -13.16
N THR A 273 -41.35 -24.33 -12.24
CA THR A 273 -40.96 -25.03 -11.00
C THR A 273 -40.59 -24.02 -9.90
N ASN A 274 -41.49 -23.99 -8.90
CA ASN A 274 -41.25 -23.88 -7.47
C ASN A 274 -40.32 -22.78 -6.92
N ARG A 275 -40.97 -21.85 -6.20
CA ARG A 275 -40.47 -21.21 -4.98
C ARG A 275 -39.61 -22.17 -4.16
N THR A 276 -38.36 -21.80 -3.93
CA THR A 276 -37.62 -22.21 -2.75
C THR A 276 -37.11 -20.96 -2.05
N ASN A 277 -37.45 -20.87 -0.77
CA ASN A 277 -36.82 -19.98 0.20
C ASN A 277 -35.30 -20.09 0.04
N ILE A 278 -34.62 -18.97 -0.19
CA ILE A 278 -33.19 -18.90 0.10
C ILE A 278 -33.11 -18.79 1.61
N ASN A 279 -32.86 -19.97 2.21
CA ASN A 279 -32.46 -20.11 3.59
C ASN A 279 -31.30 -19.17 3.90
N SER A 280 -31.36 -18.60 5.10
CA SER A 280 -30.23 -18.06 5.85
C SER A 280 -28.92 -18.77 5.49
N PHE A 281 -27.95 -17.99 4.99
CA PHE A 281 -26.54 -18.41 5.00
C PHE A 281 -26.10 -18.51 6.47
N ASN A 282 -26.38 -19.67 7.07
CA ASN A 282 -25.77 -20.09 8.32
C ASN A 282 -24.41 -20.66 7.94
N ILE A 283 -23.41 -19.79 7.83
CA ILE A 283 -22.02 -20.21 7.82
C ILE A 283 -21.74 -20.59 9.27
N ASN A 284 -21.60 -21.89 9.54
CA ASN A 284 -21.00 -22.39 10.77
C ASN A 284 -19.57 -21.85 10.87
N SER A 285 -19.42 -20.66 11.45
CA SER A 285 -18.13 -20.09 11.85
C SER A 285 -17.75 -20.68 13.20
N HIS A 286 -17.43 -21.97 13.21
CA HIS A 286 -16.85 -22.62 14.38
C HIS A 286 -15.74 -23.58 13.95
N SER A 287 -14.64 -23.01 13.45
CA SER A 287 -13.32 -23.65 13.45
C SER A 287 -12.16 -22.70 13.10
N PHE A 288 -12.40 -21.49 12.58
CA PHE A 288 -11.31 -20.59 12.15
C PHE A 288 -10.80 -19.59 13.20
N TYR A 289 -11.39 -19.57 14.40
CA TYR A 289 -10.99 -18.66 15.49
C TYR A 289 -9.96 -19.25 16.47
N GLN A 290 -9.50 -20.49 16.26
CA GLN A 290 -8.49 -21.12 17.12
C GLN A 290 -7.07 -21.10 16.54
N GLU A 291 -6.88 -20.97 15.22
CA GLU A 291 -5.53 -20.95 14.64
C GLU A 291 -4.77 -19.62 14.81
N GLN A 292 -5.44 -18.54 15.25
CA GLN A 292 -4.76 -17.31 15.67
C GLN A 292 -4.51 -17.22 17.19
N GLU A 293 -4.98 -18.20 17.97
CA GLU A 293 -4.60 -18.33 19.40
C GLU A 293 -3.35 -19.22 19.59
N ASN A 294 -2.94 -20.01 18.59
CA ASN A 294 -1.78 -20.91 18.66
C ASN A 294 -0.41 -20.27 18.33
N LEU A 295 -0.28 -18.94 18.33
CA LEU A 295 1.02 -18.27 18.52
C LEU A 295 1.31 -17.95 19.99
N ASN A 296 0.44 -18.39 20.92
CA ASN A 296 0.54 -18.14 22.36
C ASN A 296 0.74 -19.41 23.19
N THR A 297 1.48 -20.41 22.72
CA THR A 297 2.22 -21.38 23.56
C THR A 297 3.12 -22.23 22.66
N VAL A 298 4.40 -21.89 22.58
CA VAL A 298 5.45 -22.88 22.25
C VAL A 298 6.47 -22.82 23.36
N ASP A 299 6.39 -23.86 24.19
CA ASP A 299 7.47 -24.54 24.89
C ASP A 299 8.62 -23.68 25.45
N GLU A 300 8.52 -23.40 26.75
CA GLU A 300 9.68 -23.45 27.63
C GLU A 300 10.25 -24.87 27.59
N ASN A 301 11.18 -25.14 26.67
CA ASN A 301 12.35 -26.02 26.82
C ASN A 301 12.95 -26.36 25.44
N HIS A 302 13.76 -25.46 24.89
CA HIS A 302 14.87 -25.86 24.02
C HIS A 302 16.10 -25.00 24.33
N LEU A 303 17.04 -25.66 25.01
CA LEU A 303 18.48 -25.47 25.04
C LEU A 303 18.98 -24.02 25.00
N GLU A 304 19.47 -23.56 26.16
CA GLU A 304 20.41 -22.45 26.26
C GLU A 304 21.67 -22.76 25.42
N GLU A 305 21.64 -22.44 24.13
CA GLU A 305 22.85 -22.10 23.40
C GLU A 305 23.12 -20.62 23.60
N LYS A 306 24.25 -20.35 24.23
CA LYS A 306 24.74 -19.05 24.64
C LYS A 306 24.97 -18.18 23.40
N GLU A 307 23.96 -17.43 22.98
CA GLU A 307 24.11 -16.40 21.94
C GLU A 307 25.21 -15.43 22.38
N LEU A 308 26.31 -15.38 21.63
CA LEU A 308 27.42 -14.47 21.91
C LEU A 308 26.94 -13.02 21.80
N ASP A 309 27.16 -12.23 22.85
CA ASP A 309 26.79 -10.80 22.88
C ASP A 309 27.57 -10.08 21.76
N ILE A 310 26.88 -9.26 20.96
CA ILE A 310 27.49 -8.46 19.88
C ILE A 310 28.63 -7.60 20.40
N ARG A 311 28.53 -7.15 21.65
CA ARG A 311 29.58 -6.37 22.33
C ARG A 311 30.87 -7.17 22.53
N GLU A 312 30.79 -8.48 22.64
CA GLU A 312 31.96 -9.37 22.70
C GLU A 312 32.53 -9.60 21.29
N ILE A 313 31.66 -9.79 20.29
CA ILE A 313 32.04 -9.95 18.88
C ILE A 313 32.81 -8.72 18.36
N GLU A 314 32.36 -7.51 18.71
CA GLU A 314 33.01 -6.24 18.33
C GLU A 314 34.46 -6.11 18.82
N ARG A 315 34.81 -6.74 19.95
CA ARG A 315 36.15 -6.65 20.54
C ARG A 315 37.16 -7.58 19.89
N LEU A 316 36.71 -8.46 19.00
CA LEU A 316 37.56 -9.44 18.33
C LEU A 316 38.42 -8.80 17.24
N ASN A 317 39.54 -9.46 16.93
CA ASN A 317 40.35 -9.09 15.77
C ASN A 317 39.60 -9.40 14.46
N LEU A 318 39.99 -8.74 13.37
CA LEU A 318 39.25 -8.80 12.10
C LEU A 318 39.15 -10.23 11.53
N ASN A 319 40.20 -11.04 11.68
CA ASN A 319 40.21 -12.41 11.16
C ASN A 319 39.23 -13.30 11.94
N LYS A 320 39.27 -13.26 13.27
CA LYS A 320 38.37 -14.02 14.12
C LYS A 320 36.91 -13.55 13.98
N LEU A 321 36.71 -12.25 13.78
CA LEU A 321 35.40 -11.67 13.46
C LEU A 321 34.84 -12.24 12.15
N LYS A 322 35.63 -12.27 11.07
CA LYS A 322 35.21 -12.83 9.78
C LYS A 322 34.89 -14.32 9.87
N GLU A 323 35.67 -15.09 10.60
CA GLU A 323 35.41 -16.52 10.82
C GLU A 323 34.08 -16.78 11.54
N ILE A 324 33.79 -16.01 12.60
CA ILE A 324 32.52 -16.10 13.32
C ILE A 324 31.36 -15.70 12.42
N ILE A 325 31.46 -14.58 11.69
CA ILE A 325 30.40 -14.13 10.78
C ILE A 325 30.12 -15.19 9.71
N LYS A 326 31.15 -15.75 9.07
CA LYS A 326 30.98 -16.81 8.06
C LYS A 326 30.29 -18.04 8.64
N LYS A 327 30.63 -18.42 9.87
CA LYS A 327 29.99 -19.53 10.58
C LYS A 327 28.51 -19.23 10.84
N ASP A 328 28.22 -18.06 11.43
CA ASP A 328 26.85 -17.63 11.76
C ASP A 328 25.96 -17.52 10.50
N LEU A 329 26.48 -16.97 9.40
CA LEU A 329 25.76 -16.87 8.12
C LEU A 329 25.39 -18.25 7.58
N LYS A 330 26.31 -19.22 7.63
CA LYS A 330 26.08 -20.59 7.16
C LYS A 330 25.10 -21.34 8.05
N GLU A 331 25.23 -21.21 9.36
CA GLU A 331 24.35 -21.90 10.32
C GLU A 331 22.92 -21.36 10.27
N LYS A 332 22.74 -20.04 10.14
CA LYS A 332 21.42 -19.40 10.13
C LYS A 332 20.82 -19.28 8.72
N GLY A 333 21.62 -19.49 7.66
CA GLY A 333 21.20 -19.34 6.27
C GLY A 333 20.84 -17.89 5.86
N THR A 334 21.17 -16.91 6.70
CA THR A 334 20.85 -15.49 6.49
C THR A 334 21.71 -14.60 7.40
N ILE A 335 21.65 -13.28 7.21
CA ILE A 335 22.27 -12.31 8.13
C ILE A 335 21.52 -12.38 9.47
N PRO A 336 22.19 -12.49 10.63
CA PRO A 336 21.52 -12.36 11.92
C PRO A 336 21.00 -10.93 12.14
N TYR A 337 19.73 -10.77 12.50
CA TYR A 337 19.13 -9.44 12.73
C TYR A 337 19.90 -8.62 13.78
N SER A 338 20.48 -9.31 14.76
CA SER A 338 21.26 -8.71 15.82
C SER A 338 22.46 -7.89 15.28
N TYR A 339 23.02 -8.24 14.12
CA TYR A 339 24.15 -7.53 13.52
C TYR A 339 23.83 -6.08 13.12
N THR A 340 22.54 -5.72 12.96
CA THR A 340 22.10 -4.34 12.70
C THR A 340 22.46 -3.36 13.84
N GLN A 341 22.82 -3.88 15.01
CA GLN A 341 23.24 -3.09 16.18
C GLN A 341 24.67 -2.55 16.06
N SER A 342 25.49 -3.07 15.15
CA SER A 342 26.89 -2.68 15.01
C SER A 342 27.26 -2.45 13.56
N ASN A 343 27.59 -1.19 13.21
CA ASN A 343 28.06 -0.87 11.87
C ASN A 343 29.33 -1.66 11.52
N ARG A 344 30.23 -1.89 12.49
CA ARG A 344 31.46 -2.66 12.26
C ARG A 344 31.18 -4.12 11.88
N VAL A 345 30.25 -4.77 12.59
CA VAL A 345 29.88 -6.16 12.30
C VAL A 345 29.13 -6.23 10.96
N MET A 346 28.21 -5.28 10.72
CA MET A 346 27.44 -5.23 9.48
C MET A 346 28.34 -4.95 8.26
N GLU A 347 29.27 -4.00 8.35
CA GLU A 347 30.24 -3.70 7.29
C GLU A 347 31.10 -4.93 6.96
N ALA A 348 31.58 -5.65 7.99
CA ALA A 348 32.32 -6.90 7.79
C ALA A 348 31.46 -7.99 7.12
N THR A 349 30.17 -8.06 7.48
CA THR A 349 29.19 -8.98 6.91
C THR A 349 28.95 -8.69 5.43
N ILE A 350 28.66 -7.44 5.08
CA ILE A 350 28.44 -7.02 3.68
C ILE A 350 29.69 -7.23 2.83
N LYS A 351 30.89 -6.98 3.36
CA LYS A 351 32.15 -7.29 2.66
C LYS A 351 32.34 -8.78 2.37
N ILE A 352 31.85 -9.66 3.24
CA ILE A 352 31.85 -11.11 3.00
C ILE A 352 30.86 -11.45 1.87
N LEU A 353 29.64 -10.92 1.91
CA LEU A 353 28.59 -11.18 0.93
C LEU A 353 28.87 -10.61 -0.47
N THR A 354 29.74 -9.62 -0.57
CA THR A 354 30.16 -8.99 -1.83
C THR A 354 31.54 -9.45 -2.30
N GLU A 355 32.15 -10.43 -1.60
CA GLU A 355 33.50 -10.92 -1.87
C GLU A 355 34.57 -9.82 -1.95
N TYR A 356 34.37 -8.74 -1.19
CA TYR A 356 35.12 -7.49 -1.31
C TYR A 356 36.64 -7.68 -1.17
N ASP A 357 37.08 -8.50 -0.21
CA ASP A 357 38.52 -8.75 -0.01
C ASP A 357 39.14 -9.46 -1.21
N HIS A 358 38.43 -10.41 -1.82
CA HIS A 358 38.90 -11.14 -2.99
C HIS A 358 39.04 -10.18 -4.18
N HIS A 359 38.01 -9.38 -4.43
CA HIS A 359 38.02 -8.35 -5.46
C HIS A 359 39.16 -7.33 -5.26
N MET A 360 39.34 -6.83 -4.03
CA MET A 360 40.39 -5.84 -3.72
C MET A 360 41.81 -6.40 -3.85
N ASN A 361 42.02 -7.67 -3.54
CA ASN A 361 43.31 -8.32 -3.75
C ASN A 361 43.61 -8.49 -5.25
N TRP A 362 42.63 -9.01 -6.01
CA TRP A 362 42.75 -9.13 -7.47
C TRP A 362 43.01 -7.77 -8.14
N TYR A 363 42.30 -6.72 -7.73
CA TYR A 363 42.49 -5.36 -8.26
C TYR A 363 43.91 -4.84 -8.00
N LYS A 364 44.45 -5.03 -6.78
CA LYS A 364 45.81 -4.59 -6.44
C LYS A 364 46.88 -5.32 -7.25
N GLU A 365 46.68 -6.60 -7.51
CA GLU A 365 47.62 -7.41 -8.30
C GLU A 365 47.60 -7.07 -9.79
N ASN A 366 46.48 -6.54 -10.29
CA ASN A 366 46.26 -6.29 -11.72
C ASN A 366 46.20 -4.82 -12.12
N LYS A 367 46.28 -3.88 -11.17
CA LYS A 367 46.13 -2.43 -11.40
C LYS A 367 47.05 -1.88 -12.48
N ASP A 368 48.26 -2.43 -12.59
CA ASP A 368 49.28 -1.98 -13.53
C ASP A 368 49.12 -2.61 -14.93
N ASN A 369 48.23 -3.59 -15.09
CA ASN A 369 48.00 -4.32 -16.35
C ASN A 369 47.00 -3.61 -17.29
N GLY A 370 46.51 -2.42 -16.94
CA GLY A 370 45.66 -1.57 -17.79
C GLY A 370 44.23 -2.08 -18.04
N ASN A 371 43.86 -3.24 -17.49
CA ASN A 371 42.57 -3.90 -17.72
C ASN A 371 41.69 -3.98 -16.45
N THR A 372 41.88 -3.05 -15.51
CA THR A 372 41.13 -3.00 -14.25
C THR A 372 40.06 -1.93 -14.29
N ASP A 373 38.82 -2.31 -13.93
CA ASP A 373 37.70 -1.40 -13.81
C ASP A 373 37.80 -0.58 -12.49
N SER A 374 38.52 0.54 -12.55
CA SER A 374 38.68 1.47 -11.42
C SER A 374 37.34 2.00 -10.93
N PHE A 375 36.38 2.20 -11.86
CA PHE A 375 35.05 2.68 -11.51
C PHE A 375 34.27 1.63 -10.71
N TYR A 376 34.27 0.37 -11.16
CA TYR A 376 33.64 -0.73 -10.41
C TYR A 376 34.20 -0.83 -9.00
N THR A 377 35.51 -0.68 -8.85
CA THR A 377 36.19 -0.73 -7.55
C THR A 377 35.72 0.37 -6.59
N GLU A 378 35.57 1.60 -7.09
CA GLU A 378 35.05 2.74 -6.32
C GLU A 378 33.56 2.57 -6.00
N ALA A 379 32.76 2.15 -6.98
CA ALA A 379 31.34 1.90 -6.80
C ALA A 379 31.07 0.77 -5.80
N LEU A 380 31.85 -0.31 -5.81
CA LEU A 380 31.75 -1.42 -4.87
C LEU A 380 32.08 -0.99 -3.44
N LYS A 381 33.10 -0.15 -3.25
CA LYS A 381 33.42 0.44 -1.94
C LYS A 381 32.25 1.29 -1.44
N LEU A 382 31.71 2.15 -2.31
CA LEU A 382 30.59 3.03 -1.99
C LEU A 382 29.31 2.26 -1.69
N PHE A 383 29.06 1.16 -2.41
CA PHE A 383 27.94 0.24 -2.17
C PHE A 383 28.02 -0.37 -0.77
N ASN A 384 29.19 -0.91 -0.41
CA ASN A 384 29.38 -1.54 0.90
C ASN A 384 29.18 -0.55 2.06
N GLU A 385 29.69 0.67 1.91
CA GLU A 385 29.52 1.75 2.89
C GLU A 385 28.06 2.20 3.00
N ALA A 386 27.39 2.40 1.86
CA ALA A 386 25.99 2.80 1.81
C ALA A 386 25.08 1.75 2.44
N LEU A 387 25.25 0.47 2.08
CA LEU A 387 24.41 -0.62 2.56
C LEU A 387 24.61 -0.88 4.07
N SER A 388 25.86 -0.83 4.56
CA SER A 388 26.11 -1.03 5.99
C SER A 388 25.53 0.12 6.83
N GLU A 389 25.63 1.36 6.36
CA GLU A 389 25.01 2.52 7.02
C GLU A 389 23.48 2.41 7.00
N MET A 390 22.91 2.05 5.85
CA MET A 390 21.46 1.81 5.69
C MET A 390 20.93 0.75 6.67
N LEU A 391 21.66 -0.35 6.87
CA LEU A 391 21.24 -1.44 7.75
C LEU A 391 21.45 -1.16 9.25
N THR A 392 22.16 -0.09 9.62
CA THR A 392 22.46 0.24 11.02
C THR A 392 21.90 1.59 11.49
N THR A 393 21.38 2.40 10.56
CA THR A 393 20.78 3.72 10.86
C THR A 393 19.47 3.56 11.62
N GLN A 394 19.46 3.95 12.90
CA GLN A 394 18.27 3.86 13.77
C GLN A 394 17.16 4.87 13.45
N GLY A 395 17.46 5.89 12.64
CA GLY A 395 16.52 6.93 12.21
C GLY A 395 15.81 6.62 10.90
N ASN A 396 14.82 7.44 10.57
CA ASN A 396 14.16 7.42 9.28
C ASN A 396 15.09 7.97 8.19
N MET A 397 15.26 7.23 7.10
CA MET A 397 15.94 7.68 5.89
C MET A 397 14.91 8.15 4.86
N PHE A 398 15.23 9.20 4.12
CA PHE A 398 14.40 9.69 3.01
C PHE A 398 15.07 9.30 1.69
N LEU A 399 14.57 8.22 1.08
CA LEU A 399 15.13 7.63 -0.15
C LEU A 399 14.09 7.67 -1.26
N LYS A 400 14.38 8.33 -2.38
CA LYS A 400 13.46 8.51 -3.53
C LYS A 400 12.03 8.92 -3.11
N GLY A 401 11.90 9.89 -2.22
CA GLY A 401 10.60 10.38 -1.73
C GLY A 401 9.86 9.44 -0.77
N SER A 402 10.47 8.32 -0.38
CA SER A 402 9.93 7.37 0.59
C SER A 402 10.64 7.48 1.94
N VAL A 403 9.89 7.29 3.03
CA VAL A 403 10.45 7.14 4.38
C VAL A 403 10.79 5.67 4.59
N VAL A 404 12.07 5.37 4.81
CA VAL A 404 12.62 4.02 4.87
C VAL A 404 13.37 3.83 6.20
N THR A 405 13.11 2.72 6.88
CA THR A 405 13.81 2.32 8.11
C THR A 405 14.83 1.24 7.81
N TYR A 406 15.86 1.10 8.66
CA TYR A 406 16.85 0.02 8.53
C TYR A 406 16.20 -1.38 8.53
N SER A 407 15.12 -1.56 9.29
CA SER A 407 14.36 -2.82 9.33
C SER A 407 13.75 -3.16 7.97
N LYS A 408 13.18 -2.17 7.26
CA LYS A 408 12.61 -2.38 5.92
C LYS A 408 13.68 -2.76 4.91
N ILE A 409 14.88 -2.20 5.05
CA ILE A 409 16.03 -2.54 4.21
C ILE A 409 16.52 -3.94 4.54
N TYR A 410 16.55 -4.30 5.82
CA TYR A 410 16.89 -5.64 6.28
C TYR A 410 15.91 -6.70 5.74
N ASP A 411 14.61 -6.46 5.83
CA ASP A 411 13.61 -7.43 5.35
C ASP A 411 13.77 -7.68 3.85
N ARG A 412 14.03 -6.62 3.07
CA ARG A 412 14.29 -6.72 1.63
C ARG A 412 15.63 -7.36 1.28
N ILE A 413 16.68 -7.08 2.04
CA ILE A 413 18.00 -7.62 1.72
C ILE A 413 18.04 -9.12 1.97
N VAL A 414 17.39 -9.59 3.04
CA VAL A 414 17.34 -11.01 3.38
C VAL A 414 16.56 -11.83 2.34
N GLU A 415 15.57 -11.24 1.66
CA GLU A 415 14.87 -11.88 0.54
C GLU A 415 15.80 -12.17 -0.66
N GLY A 416 16.86 -11.37 -0.86
CA GLY A 416 17.77 -11.46 -2.01
C GLY A 416 19.14 -12.06 -1.71
N ILE A 417 19.36 -12.60 -0.51
CA ILE A 417 20.64 -13.23 -0.13
C ILE A 417 20.59 -14.72 -0.42
N GLU A 418 21.61 -15.20 -1.14
CA GLU A 418 21.84 -16.62 -1.39
C GLU A 418 23.02 -17.10 -0.55
N ILE A 419 22.75 -17.95 0.45
CA ILE A 419 23.79 -18.58 1.28
C ILE A 419 23.69 -20.10 1.14
N ASN A 420 24.70 -20.68 0.52
CA ASN A 420 24.88 -22.12 0.37
C ASN A 420 26.24 -22.55 0.94
N GLU A 421 26.51 -23.86 1.03
CA GLU A 421 27.80 -24.36 1.53
C GLU A 421 29.00 -23.84 0.71
N ASN A 422 28.78 -23.60 -0.60
CA ASN A 422 29.80 -23.27 -1.59
C ASN A 422 29.96 -21.77 -1.87
N TYR A 423 28.92 -20.95 -1.71
CA TYR A 423 28.97 -19.51 -1.98
C TYR A 423 27.97 -18.72 -1.13
N MET A 424 28.27 -17.44 -0.90
CA MET A 424 27.42 -16.48 -0.18
C MET A 424 27.36 -15.21 -1.02
N SER A 425 26.19 -14.83 -1.50
CA SER A 425 26.06 -13.73 -2.45
C SER A 425 24.83 -12.87 -2.20
N ILE A 426 25.01 -11.58 -2.47
CA ILE A 426 23.97 -10.55 -2.56
C ILE A 426 23.87 -9.99 -4.00
N GLY A 427 24.36 -10.79 -4.95
CA GLY A 427 24.80 -10.37 -6.27
C GLY A 427 23.77 -9.63 -7.10
N SER A 428 22.50 -10.04 -7.12
CA SER A 428 21.48 -9.36 -7.92
C SER A 428 21.27 -7.90 -7.48
N VAL A 429 21.26 -7.64 -6.18
CA VAL A 429 21.16 -6.28 -5.63
C VAL A 429 22.44 -5.49 -5.90
N LEU A 430 23.60 -6.12 -5.76
CA LEU A 430 24.91 -5.51 -6.03
C LEU A 430 25.03 -5.09 -7.50
N ASP A 431 24.80 -6.02 -8.42
CA ASP A 431 24.98 -5.85 -9.87
C ASP A 431 24.03 -4.77 -10.41
N ASN A 432 22.76 -4.82 -10.01
CA ASN A 432 21.77 -3.82 -10.38
C ASN A 432 22.15 -2.44 -9.84
N SER A 433 22.61 -2.37 -8.58
CA SER A 433 22.98 -1.10 -7.97
C SER A 433 24.21 -0.47 -8.63
N ILE A 434 25.24 -1.25 -8.94
CA ILE A 434 26.44 -0.75 -9.61
C ILE A 434 26.13 -0.33 -11.06
N THR A 435 25.26 -1.08 -11.74
CA THR A 435 24.84 -0.76 -13.12
C THR A 435 24.09 0.57 -13.19
N ASP A 436 23.06 0.73 -12.35
CA ASP A 436 22.28 1.99 -12.24
C ASP A 436 23.19 3.17 -11.85
N TYR A 437 24.13 2.95 -10.92
CA TYR A 437 25.07 3.97 -10.48
C TYR A 437 26.04 4.38 -11.61
N ARG A 438 26.52 3.43 -12.41
CA ARG A 438 27.38 3.66 -13.58
C ARG A 438 26.66 4.45 -14.66
N GLU A 439 25.42 4.07 -14.97
CA GLU A 439 24.62 4.76 -15.98
C GLU A 439 24.40 6.22 -15.58
N ALA A 440 24.00 6.46 -14.33
CA ALA A 440 23.79 7.81 -13.81
C ALA A 440 25.07 8.66 -13.82
N SER A 441 26.20 8.08 -13.38
CA SER A 441 27.50 8.76 -13.37
C SER A 441 28.02 9.10 -14.77
N SER A 442 27.52 8.42 -15.80
CA SER A 442 27.88 8.68 -17.20
C SER A 442 27.05 9.81 -17.83
N GLN A 443 25.87 10.09 -17.28
CA GLN A 443 24.94 11.09 -17.80
C GLN A 443 25.10 12.45 -17.11
N GLU A 444 25.29 12.47 -15.78
CA GLU A 444 25.33 13.68 -14.97
C GLU A 444 26.33 13.58 -13.81
N GLU A 445 26.78 14.73 -13.29
CA GLU A 445 27.66 14.79 -12.13
C GLU A 445 26.86 14.57 -10.83
N ILE A 446 27.23 13.55 -10.06
CA ILE A 446 26.53 13.18 -8.82
C ILE A 446 27.10 13.98 -7.63
N TYR A 447 26.35 14.98 -7.17
CA TYR A 447 26.77 15.88 -6.08
C TYR A 447 26.93 15.16 -4.72
N SER A 448 26.16 14.11 -4.45
CA SER A 448 26.25 13.32 -3.21
C SER A 448 26.31 11.82 -3.49
N PRO A 449 27.51 11.28 -3.80
CA PRO A 449 27.70 9.89 -4.20
C PRO A 449 27.09 8.88 -3.21
N LEU A 450 27.32 9.07 -1.91
CA LEU A 450 26.83 8.16 -0.87
C LEU A 450 25.30 8.15 -0.79
N ASN A 451 24.65 9.32 -0.76
CA ASN A 451 23.18 9.38 -0.67
C ASN A 451 22.50 8.92 -1.96
N TYR A 452 23.14 9.15 -3.10
CA TYR A 452 22.69 8.64 -4.38
C TYR A 452 22.79 7.10 -4.42
N MET A 453 23.92 6.54 -3.99
CA MET A 453 24.10 5.09 -3.86
C MET A 453 23.04 4.46 -2.94
N LYS A 454 22.73 5.07 -1.79
CA LYS A 454 21.62 4.62 -0.92
C LYS A 454 20.28 4.59 -1.65
N SER A 455 20.02 5.58 -2.50
CA SER A 455 18.78 5.66 -3.30
C SER A 455 18.73 4.62 -4.42
N VAL A 456 19.88 4.28 -5.00
CA VAL A 456 20.01 3.24 -6.02
C VAL A 456 19.85 1.85 -5.41
N ILE A 457 20.53 1.58 -4.28
CA ILE A 457 20.37 0.33 -3.51
C ILE A 457 18.90 0.12 -3.12
N TRP A 458 18.24 1.16 -2.63
CA TRP A 458 16.81 1.09 -2.30
C TRP A 458 15.94 0.75 -3.52
N ASN A 459 16.30 1.27 -4.70
CA ASN A 459 15.61 0.94 -5.94
C ASN A 459 15.80 -0.54 -6.32
N ALA A 460 17.05 -1.03 -6.28
CA ALA A 460 17.38 -2.42 -6.56
C ALA A 460 16.63 -3.38 -5.63
N LEU A 461 16.49 -3.02 -4.35
CA LEU A 461 15.72 -3.79 -3.36
C LEU A 461 14.21 -3.81 -3.61
N LEU A 462 13.65 -2.78 -4.23
CA LEU A 462 12.23 -2.71 -4.56
C LEU A 462 11.87 -3.47 -5.84
N VAL A 463 12.80 -3.52 -6.79
CA VAL A 463 12.59 -4.18 -8.09
C VAL A 463 12.58 -5.71 -7.92
N GLY A 464 13.32 -6.26 -6.95
CA GLY A 464 13.47 -7.72 -6.79
C GLY A 464 14.13 -8.37 -8.01
N ASP A 465 14.36 -9.70 -7.99
CA ASP A 465 14.91 -10.45 -9.13
C ASP A 465 13.95 -10.47 -10.33
N ILE A 466 13.82 -9.35 -11.04
CA ILE A 466 13.29 -9.32 -12.40
C ILE A 466 14.45 -9.69 -13.33
N LYS A 467 14.92 -10.94 -13.24
CA LYS A 467 15.61 -11.62 -14.34
C LYS A 467 14.58 -12.14 -15.35
N MET A 468 13.70 -11.26 -15.82
CA MET A 468 12.78 -11.56 -16.92
C MET A 468 12.84 -10.52 -18.04
N THR A 469 13.82 -9.61 -18.03
CA THR A 469 13.98 -8.60 -19.10
C THR A 469 15.28 -8.72 -19.90
N SER A 470 16.26 -9.55 -19.50
CA SER A 470 17.44 -9.83 -20.34
C SER A 470 17.23 -10.94 -21.38
N ASP A 471 16.27 -11.84 -21.15
CA ASP A 471 15.95 -12.93 -22.11
C ASP A 471 14.90 -12.52 -23.16
N ILE A 472 14.20 -11.41 -22.94
CA ILE A 472 13.28 -10.82 -23.91
C ILE A 472 14.06 -10.00 -24.97
N GLU A 473 15.18 -9.37 -24.61
CA GLU A 473 15.99 -8.64 -25.60
C GLU A 473 16.83 -9.58 -26.50
N ARG A 474 17.23 -10.75 -26.00
CA ARG A 474 17.92 -11.76 -26.84
C ARG A 474 17.01 -12.50 -27.81
N THR A 475 15.70 -12.54 -27.57
CA THR A 475 14.74 -13.19 -28.47
C THR A 475 14.13 -12.27 -29.51
N PHE A 476 14.26 -10.94 -29.37
CA PHE A 476 13.71 -9.96 -30.33
C PHE A 476 14.75 -9.02 -30.99
N GLY A 477 16.03 -9.12 -30.64
CA GLY A 477 17.12 -8.31 -31.21
C GLY A 477 17.90 -8.97 -32.35
N ASN A 478 17.23 -9.50 -33.39
CA ASN A 478 17.91 -9.87 -34.64
C ASN A 478 17.03 -9.55 -35.86
N GLY A 479 16.50 -8.34 -35.88
CA GLY A 479 15.90 -7.72 -37.06
C GLY A 479 16.82 -6.64 -37.61
N ARG A 480 17.77 -7.02 -38.49
CA ARG A 480 18.48 -6.06 -39.34
C ARG A 480 17.46 -5.15 -40.02
N THR A 481 17.53 -3.85 -39.75
CA THR A 481 16.92 -2.84 -40.61
C THR A 481 18.01 -1.87 -41.04
N ASN A 482 18.52 -2.14 -42.25
CA ASN A 482 19.26 -1.16 -43.02
C ASN A 482 18.33 0.01 -43.32
N PHE A 483 18.72 1.22 -42.92
CA PHE A 483 18.30 2.43 -43.58
C PHE A 483 19.56 3.24 -43.90
N TYR A 484 19.87 3.23 -45.21
CA TYR A 484 20.77 4.06 -46.01
C TYR A 484 22.08 4.57 -45.41
#